data_AF-A0AAE3IJJ8-F1
#
_entry.id   AF-A0AAE3IJJ8-F1
#
_cell.length_a   1.000
_cell.length_b   1.000
_cell.length_c   1.000
_cell.angle_alpha   90.00
_cell.angle_beta   90.00
_cell.angle_gamma   90.00
#
_symmetry.space_group_name_H-M   'P 1'
#
loop_
_entity.id
_entity.type
_entity.pdbx_description
1 polymer ?
#
loop_
_entity_poly.entity_id
_entity_poly.type
_entity_poly.pdbx_seq_one_letter_code
_entity_poly.pdbx_strand_id
1 'polypeptide(L)'
;MTVIVGWIFSACKKDGSSREDPIISPVSNLKAEATDNPNELSVSWNNPSQAVSIDISYLLEGQSDVNAISKNVPVSGQTGRYLIQVTDYGKYIIAAVSIADNGKRSNKVSIIATPKNNDDYGLENFPEAADPKTVGTKLAQRYIQTISDPAHSVRSNYPYVCTWLGALWFAQAVKNESLYNTLRTKYDNIFFSAGSSSLYPSPDHVDKNIFGAVPLELYKKVKDNKYLNLGLAYADKQWDLPANATQVQKEWHYQGYSWQTRIWIDDMFMITAVQAQAYQVTGNRIYIDRAAKEMAMYLDKIQRPNGLFYHTPTVPYYWGRGNGWMAVGMAELLRLLPEDNMHRKKIEDAYKLMMSTLLQYQTDDGMWRQLIDKSELWKETSGTAMFTYAMIVGVRKGWLDKKTYGAAARKAWLSLLTYINSDNNIKDVCEGTNAQNNYQYYVDRKRNTGDLHGQAPMLWCAYALCSDSDNL
;
A
#
# COMPACT_ATOMS: atom_id res chain seq x y z
N MET A 1 -41.74 -22.55 -68.30
CA MET A 1 -40.36 -22.91 -67.91
C MET A 1 -40.48 -23.52 -66.51
N THR A 2 -40.45 -24.84 -66.30
CA THR A 2 -39.44 -25.84 -66.73
C THR A 2 -38.08 -25.45 -66.12
N VAL A 3 -37.36 -26.19 -65.26
CA VAL A 3 -37.25 -27.65 -64.93
C VAL A 3 -36.91 -27.80 -63.41
N ILE A 4 -37.61 -28.61 -62.59
CA ILE A 4 -37.20 -29.91 -61.96
C ILE A 4 -35.70 -29.99 -61.53
N VAL A 5 -35.35 -30.16 -60.23
CA VAL A 5 -34.92 -31.39 -59.47
C VAL A 5 -34.42 -30.90 -58.08
N GLY A 6 -34.43 -31.63 -56.94
CA GLY A 6 -35.02 -32.93 -56.54
C GLY A 6 -34.28 -33.62 -55.35
N TRP A 7 -35.01 -34.45 -54.58
CA TRP A 7 -34.65 -35.73 -53.89
C TRP A 7 -33.18 -35.96 -53.41
N ILE A 8 -32.81 -36.32 -52.15
CA ILE A 8 -33.34 -37.27 -51.12
C ILE A 8 -32.67 -37.00 -49.74
N PHE A 9 -33.29 -37.42 -48.62
CA PHE A 9 -32.74 -38.21 -47.47
C PHE A 9 -33.67 -38.04 -46.25
N SER A 10 -34.58 -39.00 -46.05
CA SER A 10 -34.41 -40.16 -45.15
C SER A 10 -34.56 -39.81 -43.67
N ALA A 11 -35.74 -40.09 -43.12
CA ALA A 11 -35.98 -40.03 -41.68
C ALA A 11 -35.27 -41.20 -40.99
N CYS A 12 -34.48 -40.92 -39.95
CA CYS A 12 -33.99 -41.94 -39.02
C CYS A 12 -34.14 -41.43 -37.59
N LYS A 13 -34.69 -42.27 -36.72
CA LYS A 13 -34.87 -41.98 -35.29
C LYS A 13 -33.52 -41.66 -34.65
N LYS A 14 -33.47 -40.67 -33.76
CA LYS A 14 -32.45 -40.61 -32.72
C LYS A 14 -33.10 -40.97 -31.39
N ASP A 15 -32.63 -42.07 -30.81
CA ASP A 15 -33.01 -42.49 -29.47
C ASP A 15 -32.63 -41.43 -28.43
N GLY A 16 -33.46 -41.33 -27.41
CA GLY A 16 -33.10 -40.61 -26.20
C GLY A 16 -32.00 -41.35 -25.46
N SER A 17 -30.77 -40.85 -25.56
CA SER A 17 -29.74 -41.10 -24.54
C SER A 17 -29.04 -39.78 -24.22
N SER A 18 -29.41 -39.20 -23.09
CA SER A 18 -28.59 -38.18 -22.44
C SER A 18 -27.29 -38.86 -22.01
N ARG A 19 -26.22 -38.70 -22.79
CA ARG A 19 -24.87 -38.97 -22.30
C ARG A 19 -24.56 -37.89 -21.26
N GLU A 20 -24.82 -38.21 -20.00
CA GLU A 20 -24.21 -37.47 -18.90
C GLU A 20 -22.69 -37.60 -19.05
N ASP A 21 -21.99 -36.47 -19.10
CA ASP A 21 -20.53 -36.48 -19.14
C ASP A 21 -19.99 -37.19 -17.90
N PRO A 22 -18.90 -37.99 -17.99
CA PRO A 22 -18.40 -38.73 -16.83
C PRO A 22 -17.94 -37.78 -15.71
N ILE A 23 -18.80 -37.60 -14.72
CA ILE A 23 -18.60 -36.75 -13.54
C ILE A 23 -17.50 -37.36 -12.67
N ILE A 24 -16.49 -36.57 -12.30
CA ILE A 24 -15.47 -37.01 -11.32
C ILE A 24 -15.99 -36.84 -9.89
N SER A 25 -15.40 -37.57 -8.94
CA SER A 25 -15.80 -37.46 -7.54
C SER A 25 -15.68 -36.01 -7.05
N PRO A 26 -16.69 -35.48 -6.32
CA PRO A 26 -16.59 -34.18 -5.68
C PRO A 26 -15.65 -34.21 -4.47
N VAL A 27 -15.32 -33.03 -3.93
CA VAL A 27 -14.69 -32.92 -2.62
C VAL A 27 -15.58 -33.52 -1.53
N SER A 28 -14.96 -34.06 -0.49
CA SER A 28 -15.65 -34.54 0.71
C SER A 28 -15.24 -33.70 1.93
N ASN A 29 -16.02 -33.76 3.01
CA ASN A 29 -15.77 -32.99 4.24
C ASN A 29 -15.57 -31.47 4.00
N LEU A 30 -16.31 -30.88 3.05
CA LEU A 30 -16.30 -29.43 2.85
C LEU A 30 -16.81 -28.73 4.11
N LYS A 31 -15.96 -27.92 4.72
CA LYS A 31 -16.25 -27.09 5.88
C LYS A 31 -15.89 -25.65 5.58
N ALA A 32 -16.63 -24.71 6.17
CA ALA A 32 -16.28 -23.30 6.21
C ALA A 32 -16.58 -22.76 7.60
N GLU A 33 -15.55 -22.24 8.26
CA GLU A 33 -15.61 -21.82 9.66
C GLU A 33 -15.13 -20.35 9.75
N ALA A 34 -15.79 -19.54 10.57
CA ALA A 34 -15.32 -18.19 10.88
C ALA A 34 -13.95 -18.27 11.57
N THR A 35 -13.02 -17.42 11.15
CA THR A 35 -11.75 -17.28 11.88
C THR A 35 -11.90 -16.24 12.99
N ASP A 36 -10.83 -16.00 13.75
CA ASP A 36 -10.79 -14.89 14.70
C ASP A 36 -10.83 -13.51 14.03
N ASN A 37 -10.54 -13.46 12.72
CA ASN A 37 -10.56 -12.25 11.90
C ASN A 37 -12.00 -11.94 11.45
N PRO A 38 -12.44 -10.67 11.53
CA PRO A 38 -13.72 -10.26 10.99
C PRO A 38 -13.74 -10.41 9.46
N ASN A 39 -14.92 -10.73 8.90
CA ASN A 39 -15.12 -10.93 7.46
C ASN A 39 -14.20 -12.00 6.80
N GLU A 40 -13.63 -12.94 7.56
CA GLU A 40 -12.81 -14.03 7.03
C GLU A 40 -13.42 -15.41 7.35
N LEU A 41 -13.29 -16.33 6.40
CA LEU A 41 -13.73 -17.72 6.49
C LEU A 41 -12.59 -18.67 6.11
N SER A 42 -12.30 -19.62 6.99
CA SER A 42 -11.41 -20.75 6.71
C SER A 42 -12.19 -21.90 6.11
N VAL A 43 -12.04 -22.09 4.80
CA VAL A 43 -12.63 -23.22 4.05
C VAL A 43 -11.64 -24.38 4.02
N SER A 44 -12.10 -25.60 4.27
CA SER A 44 -11.29 -26.82 4.18
C SER A 44 -12.08 -28.00 3.63
N TRP A 45 -11.40 -28.96 3.02
CA TRP A 45 -12.01 -30.12 2.37
C TRP A 45 -10.99 -31.26 2.17
N ASN A 46 -11.48 -32.44 1.79
CA ASN A 46 -10.69 -33.59 1.35
C ASN A 46 -10.68 -33.67 -0.18
N ASN A 47 -9.50 -33.83 -0.78
CA ASN A 47 -9.31 -33.91 -2.23
C ASN A 47 -9.70 -35.31 -2.76
N PRO A 48 -10.49 -35.41 -3.84
CA PRO A 48 -10.69 -36.67 -4.55
C PRO A 48 -9.45 -37.01 -5.38
N SER A 49 -9.13 -38.30 -5.52
CA SER A 49 -7.90 -38.79 -6.18
C SER A 49 -7.76 -38.45 -7.67
N GLN A 50 -8.82 -37.92 -8.29
CA GLN A 50 -8.90 -37.59 -9.72
C GLN A 50 -8.67 -36.10 -10.01
N ALA A 51 -8.64 -35.25 -8.97
CA ALA A 51 -8.59 -33.79 -9.14
C ALA A 51 -7.15 -33.27 -9.15
N VAL A 52 -6.88 -32.32 -10.06
CA VAL A 52 -5.65 -31.51 -10.11
C VAL A 52 -5.86 -30.10 -9.55
N SER A 53 -7.11 -29.62 -9.54
CA SER A 53 -7.48 -28.37 -8.87
C SER A 53 -8.93 -28.41 -8.39
N ILE A 54 -9.26 -27.53 -7.44
CA ILE A 54 -10.60 -27.33 -6.88
C ILE A 54 -11.00 -25.88 -7.13
N ASP A 55 -12.14 -25.68 -7.77
CA ASP A 55 -12.74 -24.37 -8.01
C ASP A 55 -13.61 -24.02 -6.80
N ILE A 56 -13.10 -23.14 -5.92
CA ILE A 56 -13.81 -22.63 -4.75
C ILE A 56 -14.50 -21.33 -5.15
N SER A 57 -15.82 -21.29 -5.02
CA SER A 57 -16.66 -20.13 -5.33
C SER A 57 -17.44 -19.68 -4.10
N TYR A 58 -17.69 -18.38 -3.97
CA TYR A 58 -18.47 -17.84 -2.87
C TYR A 58 -19.34 -16.64 -3.28
N LEU A 59 -20.51 -16.55 -2.64
CA LEU A 59 -21.55 -15.56 -2.95
C LEU A 59 -22.31 -15.18 -1.66
N LEU A 60 -22.61 -13.90 -1.47
CA LEU A 60 -23.48 -13.45 -0.37
C LEU A 60 -24.92 -13.92 -0.62
N GLU A 61 -25.55 -14.52 0.38
CA GLU A 61 -26.92 -15.06 0.30
C GLU A 61 -27.91 -13.97 -0.16
N GLY A 62 -28.66 -14.27 -1.23
CA GLY A 62 -29.60 -13.33 -1.87
C GLY A 62 -29.04 -12.54 -3.06
N GLN A 63 -27.74 -12.61 -3.36
CA GLN A 63 -27.19 -12.11 -4.62
C GLN A 63 -27.37 -13.12 -5.76
N SER A 64 -27.19 -12.66 -7.01
CA SER A 64 -27.27 -13.52 -8.20
C SER A 64 -25.96 -14.29 -8.43
N ASP A 65 -26.04 -15.53 -8.94
CA ASP A 65 -24.87 -16.39 -9.23
C ASP A 65 -23.81 -15.73 -10.13
N VAL A 66 -24.18 -14.75 -10.96
CA VAL A 66 -23.22 -13.99 -11.79
C VAL A 66 -22.24 -13.13 -10.99
N ASN A 67 -22.53 -12.88 -9.71
CA ASN A 67 -21.67 -12.14 -8.79
C ASN A 67 -20.75 -13.07 -7.96
N ALA A 68 -20.81 -14.40 -8.17
CA ALA A 68 -20.01 -15.34 -7.40
C ALA A 68 -18.51 -15.17 -7.71
N ILE A 69 -17.70 -15.03 -6.67
CA ILE A 69 -16.24 -14.91 -6.82
C ILE A 69 -15.66 -16.32 -6.78
N SER A 70 -14.98 -16.72 -7.86
CA SER A 70 -14.34 -18.04 -7.99
C SER A 70 -12.82 -17.98 -7.90
N LYS A 71 -12.23 -19.01 -7.30
CA LYS A 71 -10.79 -19.17 -7.03
C LYS A 71 -10.41 -20.62 -7.28
N ASN A 72 -9.60 -20.85 -8.30
CA ASN A 72 -9.02 -22.16 -8.57
C ASN A 72 -7.83 -22.42 -7.63
N VAL A 73 -7.92 -23.48 -6.83
CA VAL A 73 -6.92 -23.90 -5.85
C VAL A 73 -6.28 -25.21 -6.34
N PRO A 74 -4.98 -25.24 -6.67
CA PRO A 74 -4.29 -26.47 -7.04
C PRO A 74 -4.35 -27.53 -5.93
N VAL A 75 -4.53 -28.79 -6.32
CA VAL A 75 -4.53 -29.92 -5.37
C VAL A 75 -3.10 -30.24 -4.94
N SER A 76 -2.88 -30.28 -3.63
CA SER A 76 -1.64 -30.74 -3.01
C SER A 76 -1.96 -31.58 -1.78
N GLY A 77 -1.65 -32.87 -1.82
CA GLY A 77 -1.95 -33.80 -0.72
C GLY A 77 -3.43 -34.20 -0.61
N GLN A 78 -3.78 -34.87 0.49
CA GLN A 78 -5.11 -35.46 0.70
C GLN A 78 -6.19 -34.45 1.10
N THR A 79 -5.81 -33.28 1.61
CA THR A 79 -6.72 -32.22 2.06
C THR A 79 -6.36 -30.89 1.40
N GLY A 80 -7.35 -30.00 1.30
CA GLY A 80 -7.15 -28.63 0.84
C GLY A 80 -7.72 -27.63 1.84
N ARG A 81 -7.19 -26.40 1.80
CA ARG A 81 -7.63 -25.27 2.61
C ARG A 81 -7.56 -23.99 1.77
N TYR A 82 -8.51 -23.09 1.97
CA TYR A 82 -8.52 -21.76 1.39
C TYR A 82 -9.07 -20.74 2.39
N LEU A 83 -8.48 -19.55 2.46
CA LEU A 83 -9.02 -18.43 3.24
C LEU A 83 -9.82 -17.53 2.30
N ILE A 84 -11.09 -17.34 2.60
CA ILE A 84 -11.97 -16.39 1.92
C ILE A 84 -12.04 -15.13 2.78
N GLN A 85 -11.53 -14.02 2.24
CA GLN A 85 -11.81 -12.69 2.76
C GLN A 85 -13.01 -12.12 2.00
N VAL A 86 -14.05 -11.69 2.72
CA VAL A 86 -15.26 -11.07 2.14
C VAL A 86 -15.34 -9.58 2.49
N THR A 87 -16.17 -8.83 1.77
CA THR A 87 -16.41 -7.39 2.03
C THR A 87 -17.53 -7.18 3.04
N ASP A 88 -18.66 -7.85 2.82
CA ASP A 88 -19.89 -7.64 3.59
C ASP A 88 -20.07 -8.73 4.63
N TYR A 89 -20.54 -8.35 5.83
CA TYR A 89 -21.01 -9.31 6.81
C TYR A 89 -22.36 -9.90 6.39
N GLY A 90 -22.48 -11.22 6.43
CA GLY A 90 -23.70 -11.95 6.13
C GLY A 90 -23.42 -13.44 5.90
N LYS A 91 -24.45 -14.18 5.53
CA LYS A 91 -24.30 -15.60 5.16
C LYS A 91 -23.73 -15.70 3.75
N TYR A 92 -22.67 -16.49 3.59
CA TYR A 92 -22.09 -16.81 2.29
C TYR A 92 -22.39 -18.24 1.91
N ILE A 93 -22.91 -18.43 0.70
CA ILE A 93 -22.97 -19.72 0.02
C ILE A 93 -21.57 -19.96 -0.54
N ILE A 94 -20.93 -21.04 -0.11
CA ILE A 94 -19.57 -21.41 -0.48
C ILE A 94 -19.66 -22.76 -1.18
N ALA A 95 -19.14 -22.84 -2.39
CA ALA A 95 -19.26 -24.01 -3.23
C ALA A 95 -17.91 -24.45 -3.81
N ALA A 96 -17.72 -25.77 -3.88
CA ALA A 96 -16.53 -26.41 -4.40
C ALA A 96 -16.87 -27.32 -5.58
N VAL A 97 -16.08 -27.23 -6.64
CA VAL A 97 -16.12 -28.14 -7.81
C VAL A 97 -14.72 -28.70 -8.05
N SER A 98 -14.58 -30.02 -8.05
CA SER A 98 -13.33 -30.69 -8.39
C SER A 98 -13.10 -30.65 -9.91
N ILE A 99 -11.85 -30.45 -10.34
CA ILE A 99 -11.44 -30.42 -11.74
C ILE A 99 -10.29 -31.41 -11.97
N ALA A 100 -10.46 -32.33 -12.92
CA ALA A 100 -9.42 -33.26 -13.36
C ALA A 100 -8.54 -32.66 -14.48
N ASP A 101 -7.39 -33.28 -14.73
CA ASP A 101 -6.39 -32.84 -15.71
C ASP A 101 -6.95 -32.70 -17.15
N ASN A 102 -7.94 -33.54 -17.49
CA ASN A 102 -8.67 -33.50 -18.76
C ASN A 102 -9.84 -32.49 -18.78
N GLY A 103 -9.92 -31.58 -17.79
CA GLY A 103 -10.95 -30.54 -17.67
C GLY A 103 -12.31 -31.02 -17.15
N LYS A 104 -12.51 -32.31 -16.90
CA LYS A 104 -13.78 -32.84 -16.35
C LYS A 104 -14.05 -32.30 -14.94
N ARG A 105 -15.32 -32.02 -14.66
CA ARG A 105 -15.79 -31.40 -13.41
C ARG A 105 -16.61 -32.37 -12.57
N SER A 106 -16.62 -32.18 -11.25
CA SER A 106 -17.56 -32.85 -10.35
C SER A 106 -18.91 -32.14 -10.28
N ASN A 107 -19.89 -32.78 -9.63
CA ASN A 107 -21.04 -32.05 -9.08
C ASN A 107 -20.58 -30.99 -8.06
N LYS A 108 -21.32 -29.88 -8.00
CA LYS A 108 -21.11 -28.79 -7.04
C LYS A 108 -21.50 -29.24 -5.63
N VAL A 109 -20.59 -29.14 -4.66
CA VAL A 109 -20.89 -29.29 -3.23
C VAL A 109 -20.89 -27.91 -2.60
N SER A 110 -21.89 -27.59 -1.79
CA SER A 110 -22.03 -26.26 -1.18
C SER A 110 -22.40 -26.31 0.30
N ILE A 111 -21.86 -25.36 1.06
CA ILE A 111 -22.13 -25.11 2.47
C ILE A 111 -22.45 -23.62 2.66
N ILE A 112 -23.14 -23.28 3.75
CA ILE A 112 -23.34 -21.87 4.15
C ILE A 112 -22.50 -21.62 5.40
N ALA A 113 -21.73 -20.53 5.40
CA ALA A 113 -21.05 -20.04 6.60
C ALA A 113 -21.24 -18.52 6.74
N THR A 114 -21.14 -18.04 7.98
CA THR A 114 -21.18 -16.60 8.31
C THR A 114 -19.82 -16.27 8.93
N PRO A 115 -19.07 -15.29 8.40
CA PRO A 115 -17.82 -14.86 9.03
C PRO A 115 -18.12 -14.22 10.39
N LYS A 116 -17.10 -14.01 11.21
CA LYS A 116 -17.23 -13.18 12.40
C LYS A 116 -17.60 -11.75 11.98
N ASN A 117 -18.57 -11.15 12.67
CA ASN A 117 -18.99 -9.78 12.34
C ASN A 117 -17.86 -8.79 12.56
N ASN A 118 -17.82 -7.81 11.67
CA ASN A 118 -16.91 -6.69 11.73
C ASN A 118 -17.66 -5.52 12.37
N ASP A 119 -17.75 -5.50 13.71
CA ASP A 119 -18.33 -4.36 14.43
C ASP A 119 -17.29 -3.26 14.73
N ASP A 120 -15.99 -3.60 14.60
CA ASP A 120 -14.88 -2.72 14.96
C ASP A 120 -14.00 -2.40 13.73
N TYR A 121 -14.62 -1.86 12.68
CA TYR A 121 -13.96 -1.27 11.50
C TYR A 121 -13.80 0.26 11.59
N GLY A 122 -14.29 0.85 12.68
CA GLY A 122 -14.24 2.30 12.91
C GLY A 122 -12.79 2.80 12.97
N LEU A 123 -12.55 3.92 12.30
CA LEU A 123 -11.29 4.66 12.38
C LEU A 123 -11.43 5.90 13.30
N GLU A 124 -12.60 6.07 13.92
CA GLU A 124 -12.92 7.19 14.80
C GLU A 124 -12.65 6.90 16.28
N ASN A 125 -12.89 5.67 16.76
CA ASN A 125 -12.88 5.32 18.18
C ASN A 125 -11.89 4.18 18.47
N PHE A 126 -10.84 4.45 19.24
CA PHE A 126 -9.85 3.44 19.66
C PHE A 126 -9.83 3.28 21.18
N PRO A 127 -9.41 2.12 21.72
CA PRO A 127 -9.09 1.99 23.15
C PRO A 127 -8.05 3.04 23.57
N GLU A 128 -8.08 3.52 24.82
CA GLU A 128 -7.21 4.62 25.30
C GLU A 128 -5.72 4.38 25.04
N ALA A 129 -5.22 3.16 25.29
CA ALA A 129 -3.83 2.77 25.02
C ALA A 129 -3.46 2.80 23.53
N ALA A 130 -4.46 2.81 22.64
CA ALA A 130 -4.36 2.85 21.20
C ALA A 130 -4.89 4.14 20.56
N ASP A 131 -5.26 5.15 21.36
CA ASP A 131 -5.72 6.44 20.88
C ASP A 131 -4.65 7.09 19.97
N PRO A 132 -4.98 7.38 18.69
CA PRO A 132 -4.03 7.97 17.75
C PRO A 132 -3.44 9.31 18.21
N LYS A 133 -4.18 10.11 19.00
CA LYS A 133 -3.68 11.37 19.54
C LYS A 133 -2.63 11.14 20.65
N THR A 134 -2.87 10.19 21.54
CA THR A 134 -1.95 9.78 22.60
C THR A 134 -0.68 9.15 22.03
N VAL A 135 -0.83 8.21 21.10
CA VAL A 135 0.31 7.55 20.43
C VAL A 135 1.11 8.57 19.61
N GLY A 136 0.46 9.35 18.74
CA GLY A 136 1.13 10.36 17.91
C GLY A 136 1.88 11.40 18.72
N THR A 137 1.35 11.80 19.88
CA THR A 137 2.03 12.71 20.81
C THR A 137 3.33 12.11 21.35
N LYS A 138 3.30 10.85 21.80
CA LYS A 138 4.49 10.12 22.26
C LYS A 138 5.54 9.97 21.15
N LEU A 139 5.10 9.62 19.93
CA LEU A 139 6.00 9.45 18.78
C LEU A 139 6.65 10.77 18.33
N ALA A 140 5.92 11.88 18.38
CA ALA A 140 6.44 13.20 18.04
C ALA A 140 7.40 13.73 19.13
N GLN A 141 7.10 13.49 20.41
CA GLN A 141 8.02 13.77 21.52
C GLN A 141 9.30 12.94 21.41
N ARG A 142 9.21 11.66 21.06
CA ARG A 142 10.37 10.81 20.81
C ARG A 142 11.21 11.32 19.65
N TYR A 143 10.58 11.71 18.54
CA TYR A 143 11.30 12.33 17.43
C TYR A 143 12.02 13.62 17.84
N ILE A 144 11.38 14.47 18.65
CA ILE A 144 11.98 15.68 19.24
C ILE A 144 13.23 15.37 20.06
N GLN A 145 13.27 14.26 20.79
CA GLN A 145 14.48 13.80 21.50
C GLN A 145 15.59 13.43 20.51
N THR A 146 15.28 12.62 19.48
CA THR A 146 16.23 12.19 18.44
C THR A 146 16.90 13.37 17.74
N ILE A 147 16.15 14.38 17.31
CA ILE A 147 16.71 15.60 16.67
C ILE A 147 17.41 16.54 17.65
N SER A 148 17.32 16.29 18.96
CA SER A 148 18.04 17.07 19.98
C SER A 148 19.42 16.48 20.28
N ASP A 149 19.60 15.16 20.12
CA ASP A 149 20.85 14.47 20.44
C ASP A 149 22.00 14.84 19.47
N PRO A 150 23.12 15.42 19.95
CA PRO A 150 24.28 15.73 19.13
C PRO A 150 24.94 14.52 18.47
N ALA A 151 24.80 13.30 19.02
CA ALA A 151 25.39 12.09 18.46
C ALA A 151 24.69 11.63 17.17
N HIS A 152 23.44 12.06 16.95
CA HIS A 152 22.67 11.75 15.75
C HIS A 152 23.01 12.74 14.62
N SER A 153 24.12 12.46 13.92
CA SER A 153 24.80 13.37 12.99
C SER A 153 24.12 13.58 11.62
N VAL A 154 23.12 12.77 11.25
CA VAL A 154 22.53 12.79 9.89
C VAL A 154 21.11 13.34 9.89
N ARG A 155 20.95 14.58 10.35
CA ARG A 155 19.63 15.22 10.53
C ARG A 155 18.92 15.65 9.24
N SER A 156 19.54 15.42 8.08
CA SER A 156 19.09 15.89 6.76
C SER A 156 18.91 14.78 5.70
N ASN A 157 18.99 13.49 6.07
CA ASN A 157 18.58 12.40 5.18
C ASN A 157 17.05 12.19 5.22
N TYR A 158 16.51 11.48 4.22
CA TYR A 158 15.06 11.38 4.04
C TYR A 158 14.27 10.85 5.26
N PRO A 159 14.71 9.86 6.07
CA PRO A 159 13.91 9.38 7.19
C PRO A 159 13.66 10.46 8.26
N TYR A 160 14.63 11.37 8.47
CA TYR A 160 14.43 12.52 9.34
C TYR A 160 13.39 13.47 8.74
N VAL A 161 13.55 13.84 7.47
CA VAL A 161 12.62 14.73 6.75
C VAL A 161 11.19 14.17 6.77
N CYS A 162 11.02 12.90 6.44
CA CYS A 162 9.76 12.15 6.49
C CYS A 162 9.10 12.19 7.89
N THR A 163 9.89 11.96 8.94
CA THR A 163 9.39 11.98 10.33
C THR A 163 9.03 13.39 10.78
N TRP A 164 9.83 14.40 10.41
CA TRP A 164 9.56 15.81 10.72
C TRP A 164 8.26 16.28 10.07
N LEU A 165 8.08 15.92 8.80
CA LEU A 165 6.89 16.24 8.02
C LEU A 165 5.63 15.61 8.66
N GLY A 166 5.71 14.32 9.01
CA GLY A 166 4.64 13.64 9.73
C GLY A 166 4.33 14.23 11.11
N ALA A 167 5.35 14.66 11.84
CA ALA A 167 5.18 15.32 13.14
C ALA A 167 4.51 16.70 13.02
N LEU A 168 4.82 17.47 11.96
CA LEU A 168 4.16 18.76 11.67
C LEU A 168 2.70 18.57 11.25
N TRP A 169 2.41 17.59 10.39
CA TRP A 169 1.04 17.23 10.01
C TRP A 169 0.22 16.79 11.22
N PHE A 170 0.75 15.87 12.02
CA PHE A 170 0.12 15.41 13.25
C PHE A 170 -0.17 16.57 14.22
N ALA A 171 0.83 17.42 14.50
CA ALA A 171 0.67 18.55 15.41
C ALA A 171 -0.42 19.54 14.96
N GLN A 172 -0.58 19.74 13.65
CA GLN A 172 -1.65 20.55 13.09
C GLN A 172 -3.03 19.87 13.22
N ALA A 173 -3.14 18.59 12.88
CA ALA A 173 -4.39 17.83 12.99
C ALA A 173 -4.94 17.81 14.42
N VAL A 174 -4.08 17.56 15.43
CA VAL A 174 -4.49 17.59 16.85
C VAL A 174 -4.51 19.00 17.47
N LYS A 175 -4.32 20.05 16.66
CA LYS A 175 -4.34 21.48 17.04
C LYS A 175 -3.38 21.82 18.20
N ASN A 176 -2.22 21.16 18.24
CA ASN A 176 -1.21 21.34 19.29
C ASN A 176 -0.12 22.34 18.85
N GLU A 177 -0.41 23.62 19.07
CA GLU A 177 0.51 24.73 18.76
C GLU A 177 1.87 24.65 19.47
N SER A 178 1.92 24.11 20.69
CA SER A 178 3.16 23.96 21.45
C SER A 178 4.11 22.96 20.78
N LEU A 179 3.57 21.81 20.38
CA LEU A 179 4.30 20.78 19.63
C LEU A 179 4.76 21.30 18.27
N TYR A 180 3.87 21.95 17.51
CA TYR A 180 4.20 22.56 16.22
C TYR A 180 5.34 23.59 16.34
N ASN A 181 5.25 24.51 17.31
CA ASN A 181 6.29 25.51 17.53
C ASN A 181 7.60 24.92 18.02
N THR A 182 7.58 23.84 18.81
CA THR A 182 8.82 23.14 19.21
C THR A 182 9.51 22.49 18.01
N LEU A 183 8.75 21.86 17.11
CA LEU A 183 9.26 21.30 15.85
C LEU A 183 9.82 22.41 14.95
N ARG A 184 9.09 23.52 14.76
CA ARG A 184 9.57 24.66 13.96
C ARG A 184 10.84 25.29 14.54
N THR A 185 10.88 25.60 15.83
CA THR A 185 12.06 26.21 16.47
C THR A 185 13.28 25.30 16.39
N LYS A 186 13.11 23.98 16.48
CA LYS A 186 14.23 23.03 16.28
C LYS A 186 14.69 22.99 14.83
N TYR A 187 13.79 23.11 13.86
CA TYR A 187 14.16 23.22 12.44
C TYR A 187 14.95 24.50 12.18
N ASP A 188 14.46 25.65 12.68
CA ASP A 188 15.12 26.94 12.56
C ASP A 188 16.51 26.95 13.23
N ASN A 189 16.63 26.42 14.44
CA ASN A 189 17.91 26.37 15.15
C ASN A 189 18.97 25.49 14.45
N ILE A 190 18.55 24.47 13.68
CA ILE A 190 19.47 23.61 12.92
C ILE A 190 19.78 24.22 11.55
N PHE A 191 18.77 24.66 10.82
CA PHE A 191 18.88 24.98 9.39
C PHE A 191 18.85 26.48 9.04
N PHE A 192 18.54 27.37 9.99
CA PHE A 192 18.55 28.83 9.78
C PHE A 192 19.47 29.59 10.75
N SER A 193 20.28 28.87 11.55
CA SER A 193 21.38 29.44 12.34
C SER A 193 22.59 29.83 11.47
N ALA A 194 23.43 30.74 11.95
CA ALA A 194 24.67 31.12 11.27
C ALA A 194 25.58 29.89 11.03
N GLY A 195 26.05 29.70 9.79
CA GLY A 195 26.88 28.56 9.40
C GLY A 195 26.14 27.26 9.07
N SER A 196 24.80 27.22 9.17
CA SER A 196 23.98 26.02 8.92
C SER A 196 23.96 25.52 7.47
N SER A 197 24.40 26.31 6.49
CA SER A 197 24.32 25.96 5.06
C SER A 197 25.14 24.72 4.68
N SER A 198 26.12 24.30 5.49
CA SER A 198 26.85 23.05 5.33
C SER A 198 26.05 21.80 5.70
N LEU A 199 24.92 21.95 6.40
CA LEU A 199 24.00 20.87 6.78
C LEU A 199 22.94 20.59 5.71
N TYR A 200 22.81 21.48 4.72
CA TYR A 200 21.89 21.35 3.60
C TYR A 200 22.37 20.23 2.67
N PRO A 201 21.56 19.18 2.42
CA PRO A 201 21.99 18.08 1.57
C PRO A 201 22.05 18.54 0.11
N SER A 202 23.11 18.24 -0.63
CA SER A 202 23.21 18.62 -2.05
C SER A 202 21.98 18.13 -2.85
N PRO A 203 21.30 18.97 -3.64
CA PRO A 203 20.07 18.60 -4.37
C PRO A 203 20.37 17.77 -5.64
N ASP A 204 21.16 16.71 -5.48
CA ASP A 204 21.71 15.88 -6.57
C ASP A 204 21.04 14.50 -6.68
N HIS A 205 20.11 14.17 -5.79
CA HIS A 205 19.50 12.86 -5.65
C HIS A 205 18.13 12.94 -4.95
N VAL A 206 17.18 12.08 -5.31
CA VAL A 206 15.79 12.16 -4.81
C VAL A 206 15.69 12.12 -3.28
N ASP A 207 16.41 11.19 -2.64
CA ASP A 207 16.57 11.04 -1.19
C ASP A 207 17.07 12.31 -0.46
N LYS A 208 17.69 13.24 -1.19
CA LYS A 208 18.16 14.54 -0.69
C LYS A 208 17.17 15.65 -1.01
N ASN A 209 16.57 15.64 -2.22
CA ASN A 209 15.63 16.68 -2.64
C ASN A 209 14.32 16.72 -1.84
N ILE A 210 13.89 15.60 -1.24
CA ILE A 210 12.77 15.60 -0.31
C ILE A 210 12.95 16.57 0.87
N PHE A 211 14.19 16.96 1.23
CA PHE A 211 14.48 17.98 2.25
C PHE A 211 13.66 19.27 2.08
N GLY A 212 13.34 19.66 0.85
CA GLY A 212 12.49 20.83 0.56
C GLY A 212 11.05 20.71 1.06
N ALA A 213 10.54 19.51 1.33
CA ALA A 213 9.14 19.29 1.76
C ALA A 213 8.83 19.90 3.13
N VAL A 214 9.76 19.83 4.09
CA VAL A 214 9.57 20.38 5.45
C VAL A 214 9.48 21.92 5.48
N PRO A 215 10.38 22.69 4.84
CA PRO A 215 10.22 24.15 4.81
C PRO A 215 8.97 24.55 4.01
N LEU A 216 8.59 23.87 2.92
CA LEU A 216 7.32 24.14 2.24
C LEU A 216 6.10 23.93 3.17
N GLU A 217 6.10 22.86 3.97
CA GLU A 217 5.08 22.63 5.00
C GLU A 217 5.06 23.77 6.04
N LEU A 218 6.23 24.18 6.56
CA LEU A 218 6.33 25.30 7.50
C LEU A 218 5.82 26.62 6.89
N TYR A 219 6.08 26.86 5.60
CA TYR A 219 5.61 28.04 4.89
C TYR A 219 4.08 28.11 4.83
N LYS A 220 3.36 26.98 4.68
CA LYS A 220 1.88 26.97 4.63
C LYS A 220 1.26 27.76 5.76
N LYS A 221 1.76 27.58 6.99
CA LYS A 221 1.27 28.22 8.20
C LYS A 221 2.00 29.53 8.56
N VAL A 222 3.33 29.56 8.41
CA VAL A 222 4.15 30.68 8.93
C VAL A 222 4.29 31.83 7.93
N LYS A 223 4.17 31.55 6.62
CA LYS A 223 4.31 32.52 5.51
C LYS A 223 5.63 33.30 5.45
N ASP A 224 6.68 32.82 6.12
CA ASP A 224 8.04 33.38 6.06
C ASP A 224 8.79 32.89 4.80
N ASN A 225 9.17 33.83 3.93
CA ASN A 225 9.79 33.56 2.63
C ASN A 225 11.12 32.77 2.73
N LYS A 226 11.81 32.74 3.87
CA LYS A 226 13.02 31.89 4.02
C LYS A 226 12.71 30.42 3.77
N TYR A 227 11.51 29.98 4.18
CA TYR A 227 11.04 28.62 3.98
C TYR A 227 10.63 28.36 2.54
N LEU A 228 9.90 29.30 1.92
CA LEU A 228 9.47 29.20 0.52
C LEU A 228 10.70 29.08 -0.40
N ASN A 229 11.67 29.98 -0.24
CA ASN A 229 12.87 30.04 -1.07
C ASN A 229 13.71 28.77 -0.93
N LEU A 230 13.94 28.29 0.30
CA LEU A 230 14.67 27.05 0.54
C LEU A 230 13.92 25.85 -0.07
N GLY A 231 12.62 25.77 0.17
CA GLY A 231 11.77 24.68 -0.30
C GLY A 231 11.67 24.56 -1.82
N LEU A 232 11.38 25.67 -2.51
CA LEU A 232 11.27 25.70 -3.97
C LEU A 232 12.63 25.41 -4.65
N ALA A 233 13.75 25.87 -4.08
CA ALA A 233 15.07 25.54 -4.62
C ALA A 233 15.30 24.02 -4.73
N TYR A 234 14.80 23.21 -3.79
CA TYR A 234 14.87 21.75 -3.88
C TYR A 234 13.83 21.15 -4.83
N ALA A 235 12.60 21.69 -4.88
CA ALA A 235 11.56 21.24 -5.79
C ALA A 235 11.97 21.47 -7.27
N ASP A 236 12.52 22.63 -7.57
CA ASP A 236 12.93 23.03 -8.92
C ASP A 236 14.19 22.31 -9.37
N LYS A 237 15.15 22.06 -8.46
CA LYS A 237 16.37 21.29 -8.76
C LYS A 237 16.14 19.84 -9.21
N GLN A 238 14.95 19.27 -9.03
CA GLN A 238 14.62 17.96 -9.62
C GLN A 238 14.38 18.00 -11.15
N TRP A 239 14.07 19.18 -11.70
CA TRP A 239 13.88 19.39 -13.15
C TRP A 239 14.92 20.32 -13.79
N ASP A 240 15.69 21.08 -12.99
CA ASP A 240 16.86 21.84 -13.47
C ASP A 240 18.07 20.92 -13.67
N LEU A 241 18.30 20.51 -14.93
CA LEU A 241 19.35 19.57 -15.33
C LEU A 241 20.76 20.14 -15.09
N PRO A 242 21.61 19.51 -14.24
CA PRO A 242 22.93 20.04 -13.97
C PRO A 242 23.89 19.84 -15.16
N ALA A 243 24.84 20.76 -15.34
CA ALA A 243 25.78 20.74 -16.46
C ALA A 243 26.62 19.46 -16.56
N ASN A 244 26.90 18.82 -15.42
CA ASN A 244 27.62 17.54 -15.32
C ASN A 244 26.71 16.30 -15.36
N ALA A 245 25.44 16.43 -15.74
CA ALA A 245 24.51 15.31 -15.86
C ALA A 245 25.03 14.21 -16.80
N THR A 246 24.88 12.96 -16.36
CA THR A 246 25.20 11.77 -17.16
C THR A 246 24.23 11.61 -18.33
N GLN A 247 24.57 10.73 -19.27
CA GLN A 247 23.74 10.47 -20.46
C GLN A 247 22.33 9.96 -20.09
N VAL A 248 22.23 9.04 -19.12
CA VAL A 248 20.93 8.51 -18.64
C VAL A 248 20.07 9.60 -17.98
N GLN A 249 20.68 10.52 -17.23
CA GLN A 249 19.97 11.64 -16.59
C GLN A 249 19.44 12.63 -17.63
N LYS A 250 20.21 12.89 -18.70
CA LYS A 250 19.78 13.67 -19.87
C LYS A 250 18.61 13.01 -20.60
N GLU A 251 18.65 11.69 -20.79
CA GLU A 251 17.58 10.94 -21.46
C GLU A 251 16.24 11.03 -20.71
N TRP A 252 16.22 10.94 -19.38
CA TRP A 252 15.01 11.18 -18.59
C TRP A 252 14.53 12.64 -18.67
N HIS A 253 15.45 13.59 -18.53
CA HIS A 253 15.13 15.02 -18.59
C HIS A 253 14.50 15.43 -19.91
N TYR A 254 15.05 15.00 -21.05
CA TYR A 254 14.51 15.35 -22.37
C TYR A 254 13.18 14.65 -22.71
N GLN A 255 12.82 13.59 -22.00
CA GLN A 255 11.46 13.03 -22.01
C GLN A 255 10.49 13.80 -21.08
N GLY A 256 10.98 14.82 -20.36
CA GLY A 256 10.22 15.64 -19.42
C GLY A 256 9.94 14.95 -18.09
N TYR A 257 10.81 14.03 -17.66
CA TYR A 257 10.84 13.44 -16.32
C TYR A 257 11.91 14.12 -15.46
N SER A 258 11.96 13.80 -14.16
CA SER A 258 13.07 14.20 -13.30
C SER A 258 14.39 13.68 -13.87
N TRP A 259 15.44 14.51 -13.89
CA TRP A 259 16.77 14.02 -14.27
C TRP A 259 17.34 13.05 -13.22
N GLN A 260 16.75 13.00 -12.03
CA GLN A 260 17.13 12.12 -10.92
C GLN A 260 16.44 10.74 -10.98
N THR A 261 15.62 10.47 -12.00
CA THR A 261 14.84 9.22 -12.15
C THR A 261 15.73 7.98 -12.25
N ARG A 262 15.49 7.00 -11.38
CA ARG A 262 16.24 5.72 -11.31
C ARG A 262 15.39 4.50 -11.66
N ILE A 263 14.07 4.62 -11.63
CA ILE A 263 13.11 3.50 -11.65
C ILE A 263 13.29 2.57 -10.44
N TRP A 264 13.40 3.15 -9.24
CA TRP A 264 13.40 2.43 -7.95
C TRP A 264 12.13 2.78 -7.17
N ILE A 265 11.48 1.81 -6.52
CA ILE A 265 10.18 2.03 -5.86
C ILE A 265 10.18 3.16 -4.81
N ASP A 266 11.30 3.37 -4.12
CA ASP A 266 11.50 4.45 -3.15
C ASP A 266 11.32 5.86 -3.77
N ASP A 267 11.66 6.03 -5.06
CA ASP A 267 11.58 7.32 -5.76
C ASP A 267 10.16 7.92 -5.72
N MET A 268 9.13 7.08 -5.66
CA MET A 268 7.72 7.50 -5.77
C MET A 268 7.13 8.20 -4.55
N PHE A 269 7.85 8.20 -3.43
CA PHE A 269 7.60 9.17 -2.36
C PHE A 269 8.60 10.35 -2.42
N MET A 270 9.88 10.08 -2.67
CA MET A 270 10.93 11.11 -2.60
C MET A 270 10.79 12.21 -3.66
N ILE A 271 10.38 11.85 -4.88
CA ILE A 271 10.06 12.83 -5.93
C ILE A 271 8.73 13.50 -5.62
N THR A 272 7.65 12.73 -5.41
CA THR A 272 6.30 13.28 -5.36
C THR A 272 6.03 14.17 -4.15
N ALA A 273 6.62 13.89 -2.98
CA ALA A 273 6.33 14.63 -1.74
C ALA A 273 6.75 16.10 -1.79
N VAL A 274 7.97 16.41 -2.27
CA VAL A 274 8.44 17.82 -2.38
C VAL A 274 7.66 18.59 -3.47
N GLN A 275 7.22 17.88 -4.52
CA GLN A 275 6.42 18.44 -5.60
C GLN A 275 4.98 18.75 -5.16
N ALA A 276 4.34 17.83 -4.45
CA ALA A 276 3.04 18.03 -3.84
C ALA A 276 3.04 19.23 -2.89
N GLN A 277 4.08 19.35 -2.06
CA GLN A 277 4.25 20.50 -1.17
C GLN A 277 4.44 21.82 -1.92
N ALA A 278 5.23 21.84 -2.99
CA ALA A 278 5.44 23.03 -3.81
C ALA A 278 4.16 23.47 -4.52
N TYR A 279 3.35 22.53 -5.01
CA TYR A 279 2.02 22.81 -5.54
C TYR A 279 1.11 23.46 -4.49
N GLN A 280 1.02 22.87 -3.28
CA GLN A 280 0.13 23.37 -2.23
C GLN A 280 0.46 24.81 -1.76
N VAL A 281 1.72 25.26 -1.86
CA VAL A 281 2.10 26.63 -1.46
C VAL A 281 2.08 27.65 -2.59
N THR A 282 2.21 27.22 -3.85
CA THR A 282 2.25 28.12 -5.03
C THR A 282 0.96 28.16 -5.84
N GLY A 283 0.13 27.11 -5.78
CA GLY A 283 -0.95 26.86 -6.73
C GLY A 283 -0.50 26.53 -8.16
N ASN A 284 0.81 26.48 -8.43
CA ASN A 284 1.33 26.28 -9.78
C ASN A 284 1.27 24.79 -10.15
N ARG A 285 0.39 24.45 -11.09
CA ARG A 285 0.14 23.08 -11.53
C ARG A 285 1.37 22.33 -12.04
N ILE A 286 2.42 23.01 -12.52
CA ILE A 286 3.63 22.33 -13.03
C ILE A 286 4.21 21.34 -12.01
N TYR A 287 4.14 21.68 -10.71
CA TYR A 287 4.63 20.85 -9.62
C TYR A 287 3.83 19.54 -9.49
N ILE A 288 2.49 19.59 -9.49
CA ILE A 288 1.65 18.40 -9.31
C ILE A 288 1.53 17.58 -10.60
N ASP A 289 1.43 18.24 -11.77
CA ASP A 289 1.26 17.56 -13.05
C ASP A 289 2.54 16.80 -13.45
N ARG A 290 3.75 17.32 -13.13
CA ARG A 290 5.01 16.57 -13.34
C ARG A 290 5.16 15.37 -12.40
N ALA A 291 4.73 15.48 -11.14
CA ALA A 291 4.67 14.36 -10.21
C ALA A 291 3.67 13.28 -10.67
N ALA A 292 2.52 13.68 -11.21
CA ALA A 292 1.52 12.78 -11.80
C ALA A 292 2.09 11.98 -12.98
N LYS A 293 2.80 12.68 -13.88
CA LYS A 293 3.44 12.08 -15.06
C LYS A 293 4.57 11.10 -14.66
N GLU A 294 5.39 11.47 -13.68
CA GLU A 294 6.44 10.60 -13.14
C GLU A 294 5.84 9.31 -12.55
N MET A 295 4.84 9.45 -11.66
CA MET A 295 4.11 8.31 -11.08
C MET A 295 3.52 7.42 -12.17
N ALA A 296 2.80 8.00 -13.14
CA ALA A 296 2.20 7.26 -14.25
C ALA A 296 3.22 6.45 -15.07
N MET A 297 4.45 6.93 -15.21
CA MET A 297 5.53 6.23 -15.90
C MET A 297 6.12 5.10 -15.04
N TYR A 298 6.31 5.30 -13.73
CA TYR A 298 6.73 4.23 -12.82
C TYR A 298 5.71 3.08 -12.82
N LEU A 299 4.41 3.38 -12.77
CA LEU A 299 3.35 2.36 -12.88
C LEU A 299 3.54 1.46 -14.12
N ASP A 300 3.88 2.01 -15.28
CA ASP A 300 4.14 1.22 -16.51
C ASP A 300 5.43 0.39 -16.45
N LYS A 301 6.44 0.80 -15.67
CA LYS A 301 7.77 0.18 -15.65
C LYS A 301 7.93 -0.90 -14.60
N ILE A 302 7.29 -0.76 -13.44
CA ILE A 302 7.56 -1.60 -12.25
C ILE A 302 6.32 -2.22 -11.59
N GLN A 303 5.09 -1.76 -11.88
CA GLN A 303 3.91 -2.45 -11.36
C GLN A 303 3.77 -3.82 -12.03
N ARG A 304 3.35 -4.81 -11.24
CA ARG A 304 3.12 -6.18 -11.71
C ARG A 304 1.61 -6.44 -11.82
N PRO A 305 1.17 -7.48 -12.57
CA PRO A 305 -0.26 -7.74 -12.77
C PRO A 305 -1.09 -7.96 -11.50
N ASN A 306 -0.45 -8.27 -10.36
CA ASN A 306 -1.09 -8.35 -9.05
C ASN A 306 -1.16 -6.99 -8.31
N GLY A 307 -0.78 -5.88 -8.93
CA GLY A 307 -0.78 -4.54 -8.31
C GLY A 307 0.41 -4.23 -7.39
N LEU A 308 1.22 -5.21 -7.01
CA LEU A 308 2.46 -4.99 -6.26
C LEU A 308 3.61 -4.60 -7.19
N PHE A 309 4.71 -4.14 -6.61
CA PHE A 309 5.85 -3.58 -7.33
C PHE A 309 7.14 -4.35 -7.02
N TYR A 310 7.95 -4.58 -8.04
CA TYR A 310 9.34 -5.02 -7.88
C TYR A 310 10.22 -3.85 -7.41
N HIS A 311 11.28 -4.13 -6.64
CA HIS A 311 12.23 -3.11 -6.17
C HIS A 311 12.74 -2.22 -7.31
N THR A 312 13.13 -2.84 -8.40
CA THR A 312 13.48 -2.21 -9.68
C THR A 312 13.03 -3.14 -10.82
N PRO A 313 13.08 -2.73 -12.10
CA PRO A 313 12.73 -3.59 -13.23
C PRO A 313 13.54 -4.90 -13.32
N THR A 314 14.72 -4.95 -12.70
CA THR A 314 15.64 -6.11 -12.73
C THR A 314 15.77 -6.84 -11.40
N VAL A 315 15.05 -6.40 -10.35
CA VAL A 315 15.14 -6.94 -8.98
C VAL A 315 13.74 -7.38 -8.53
N PRO A 316 13.33 -8.63 -8.82
CA PRO A 316 11.94 -9.07 -8.84
C PRO A 316 11.38 -9.46 -7.46
N TYR A 317 11.59 -8.60 -6.45
CA TYR A 317 11.15 -8.83 -5.08
C TYR A 317 10.10 -7.80 -4.65
N TYR A 318 8.99 -8.28 -4.10
CA TYR A 318 7.92 -7.47 -3.52
C TYR A 318 8.29 -7.00 -2.11
N TRP A 319 9.34 -6.18 -2.02
CA TRP A 319 9.88 -5.69 -0.76
C TRP A 319 8.88 -4.77 -0.04
N GLY A 320 8.62 -5.06 1.24
CA GLY A 320 7.57 -4.47 2.06
C GLY A 320 7.64 -2.94 2.11
N ARG A 321 8.70 -2.37 2.70
CA ARG A 321 8.84 -0.89 2.77
C ARG A 321 8.85 -0.23 1.40
N GLY A 322 9.55 -0.79 0.42
CA GLY A 322 9.59 -0.21 -0.92
C GLY A 322 8.20 -0.13 -1.57
N ASN A 323 7.38 -1.18 -1.41
CA ASN A 323 5.97 -1.14 -1.79
C ASN A 323 5.18 -0.13 -0.94
N GLY A 324 5.56 0.05 0.33
CA GLY A 324 5.07 1.12 1.19
C GLY A 324 5.28 2.51 0.60
N TRP A 325 6.44 2.78 -0.02
CA TRP A 325 6.70 4.04 -0.71
C TRP A 325 5.78 4.27 -1.92
N MET A 326 5.47 3.23 -2.69
CA MET A 326 4.45 3.29 -3.74
C MET A 326 3.06 3.58 -3.16
N ALA A 327 2.67 2.88 -2.09
CA ALA A 327 1.35 3.03 -1.46
C ALA A 327 1.12 4.45 -0.92
N VAL A 328 2.08 4.99 -0.16
CA VAL A 328 2.03 6.36 0.40
C VAL A 328 2.14 7.39 -0.71
N GLY A 329 3.06 7.21 -1.67
CA GLY A 329 3.25 8.12 -2.79
C GLY A 329 2.00 8.26 -3.67
N MET A 330 1.31 7.16 -3.97
CA MET A 330 0.03 7.19 -4.69
C MET A 330 -1.07 7.87 -3.86
N ALA A 331 -1.21 7.52 -2.57
CA ALA A 331 -2.25 8.09 -1.70
C ALA A 331 -2.10 9.62 -1.52
N GLU A 332 -0.88 10.10 -1.24
CA GLU A 332 -0.59 11.53 -1.09
C GLU A 332 -0.79 12.30 -2.39
N LEU A 333 -0.41 11.71 -3.53
CA LEU A 333 -0.57 12.36 -4.82
C LEU A 333 -2.06 12.44 -5.21
N LEU A 334 -2.83 11.35 -5.06
CA LEU A 334 -4.29 11.34 -5.31
C LEU A 334 -5.06 12.33 -4.44
N ARG A 335 -4.60 12.56 -3.21
CA ARG A 335 -5.19 13.52 -2.25
C ARG A 335 -5.13 14.96 -2.75
N LEU A 336 -4.17 15.27 -3.64
CA LEU A 336 -3.82 16.63 -4.07
C LEU A 336 -3.94 16.85 -5.58
N LEU A 337 -4.03 15.79 -6.39
CA LEU A 337 -4.21 15.90 -7.84
C LEU A 337 -5.55 16.58 -8.18
N PRO A 338 -5.54 17.61 -9.06
CA PRO A 338 -6.75 18.13 -9.67
C PRO A 338 -7.59 17.02 -10.33
N GLU A 339 -8.91 17.13 -10.26
CA GLU A 339 -9.84 16.15 -10.88
C GLU A 339 -9.66 16.03 -12.40
N ASP A 340 -9.18 17.09 -13.06
CA ASP A 340 -8.91 17.12 -14.50
C ASP A 340 -7.52 16.57 -14.90
N ASN A 341 -6.68 16.16 -13.95
CA ASN A 341 -5.35 15.66 -14.27
C ASN A 341 -5.45 14.31 -15.01
N MET A 342 -4.90 14.25 -16.23
CA MET A 342 -4.99 13.11 -17.13
C MET A 342 -4.43 11.78 -16.59
N HIS A 343 -3.61 11.80 -15.54
CA HIS A 343 -3.04 10.61 -14.91
C HIS A 343 -3.80 10.15 -13.66
N ARG A 344 -4.71 10.97 -13.10
CA ARG A 344 -5.45 10.70 -11.86
C ARG A 344 -6.10 9.32 -11.83
N LYS A 345 -6.92 9.02 -12.85
CA LYS A 345 -7.64 7.73 -12.93
C LYS A 345 -6.69 6.52 -12.96
N LYS A 346 -5.57 6.61 -13.68
CA LYS A 346 -4.56 5.54 -13.75
C LYS A 346 -3.91 5.29 -12.39
N ILE A 347 -3.58 6.36 -11.66
CA ILE A 347 -2.98 6.29 -10.34
C ILE A 347 -3.98 5.72 -9.33
N GLU A 348 -5.26 6.12 -9.43
CA GLU A 348 -6.35 5.61 -8.59
C GLU A 348 -6.60 4.10 -8.81
N ASP A 349 -6.61 3.64 -10.05
CA ASP A 349 -6.78 2.23 -10.41
C ASP A 349 -5.59 1.38 -9.91
N ALA A 350 -4.37 1.87 -10.12
CA ALA A 350 -3.15 1.22 -9.64
C ALA A 350 -3.11 1.13 -8.11
N TYR A 351 -3.52 2.19 -7.43
CA TYR A 351 -3.65 2.25 -5.98
C TYR A 351 -4.71 1.24 -5.48
N LYS A 352 -5.92 1.25 -6.04
CA LYS A 352 -7.00 0.31 -5.68
C LYS A 352 -6.59 -1.14 -5.88
N LEU A 353 -5.95 -1.46 -7.01
CA LEU A 353 -5.40 -2.78 -7.29
C LEU A 353 -4.37 -3.20 -6.22
N MET A 354 -3.42 -2.31 -5.90
CA MET A 354 -2.42 -2.56 -4.86
C MET A 354 -3.07 -2.82 -3.49
N MET A 355 -4.02 -1.98 -3.06
CA MET A 355 -4.70 -2.15 -1.77
C MET A 355 -5.45 -3.48 -1.69
N SER A 356 -6.12 -3.89 -2.77
CA SER A 356 -6.84 -5.17 -2.84
C SER A 356 -5.92 -6.40 -2.73
N THR A 357 -4.67 -6.28 -3.20
CA THR A 357 -3.67 -7.34 -3.07
C THR A 357 -2.99 -7.32 -1.72
N LEU A 358 -2.70 -6.15 -1.15
CA LEU A 358 -2.18 -6.05 0.22
C LEU A 358 -3.16 -6.70 1.20
N LEU A 359 -4.47 -6.50 1.06
CA LEU A 359 -5.48 -7.17 1.89
C LEU A 359 -5.34 -8.70 1.90
N GLN A 360 -5.03 -9.32 0.75
CA GLN A 360 -4.83 -10.77 0.62
C GLN A 360 -3.53 -11.29 1.28
N TYR A 361 -2.58 -10.40 1.59
CA TYR A 361 -1.30 -10.74 2.23
C TYR A 361 -1.19 -10.24 3.69
N GLN A 362 -2.24 -9.61 4.22
CA GLN A 362 -2.27 -9.21 5.64
C GLN A 362 -2.25 -10.45 6.53
N THR A 363 -1.55 -10.37 7.66
CA THR A 363 -1.50 -11.50 8.61
C THR A 363 -2.72 -11.58 9.53
N ASP A 364 -2.81 -12.73 10.19
CA ASP A 364 -3.68 -13.02 11.32
C ASP A 364 -3.67 -11.93 12.40
N ASP A 365 -2.52 -11.31 12.68
CA ASP A 365 -2.39 -10.18 13.59
C ASP A 365 -2.38 -8.79 12.91
N GLY A 366 -2.61 -8.69 11.60
CA GLY A 366 -2.77 -7.40 10.90
C GLY A 366 -1.50 -6.79 10.28
N MET A 367 -0.35 -7.45 10.39
CA MET A 367 0.93 -7.00 9.84
C MET A 367 1.14 -7.42 8.36
N TRP A 368 2.20 -6.90 7.74
CA TRP A 368 2.78 -7.39 6.49
C TRP A 368 4.26 -7.75 6.67
N ARG A 369 4.83 -8.46 5.69
CA ARG A 369 6.17 -9.05 5.77
C ARG A 369 7.22 -8.28 4.97
N GLN A 370 8.48 -8.50 5.34
CA GLN A 370 9.67 -7.98 4.66
C GLN A 370 9.65 -8.24 3.15
N LEU A 371 9.24 -9.42 2.69
CA LEU A 371 8.72 -9.61 1.33
C LEU A 371 7.26 -10.03 1.44
N ILE A 372 6.37 -9.32 0.76
CA ILE A 372 4.91 -9.42 0.96
C ILE A 372 4.39 -10.82 0.65
N ASP A 373 4.92 -11.46 -0.39
CA ASP A 373 4.48 -12.74 -0.95
C ASP A 373 5.19 -13.97 -0.36
N LYS A 374 5.93 -13.80 0.74
CA LYS A 374 6.76 -14.85 1.37
C LYS A 374 6.33 -15.07 2.82
N SER A 375 5.38 -15.99 3.02
CA SER A 375 4.72 -16.26 4.31
C SER A 375 5.67 -16.66 5.45
N GLU A 376 6.84 -17.22 5.11
CA GLU A 376 7.90 -17.62 6.02
C GLU A 376 8.75 -16.46 6.54
N LEU A 377 8.70 -15.30 5.89
CA LEU A 377 9.47 -14.13 6.31
C LEU A 377 8.81 -13.37 7.45
N TRP A 378 9.63 -12.55 8.08
CA TRP A 378 9.30 -11.81 9.28
C TRP A 378 8.40 -10.61 8.99
N LYS A 379 7.53 -10.28 9.95
CA LYS A 379 6.62 -9.12 9.96
C LYS A 379 7.45 -7.84 10.10
N GLU A 380 7.32 -6.90 9.16
CA GLU A 380 8.17 -5.69 9.07
C GLU A 380 7.32 -4.44 9.32
N THR A 381 7.77 -3.58 10.24
CA THR A 381 6.90 -2.53 10.80
C THR A 381 6.78 -1.30 9.92
N SER A 382 7.81 -0.91 9.16
CA SER A 382 7.75 0.31 8.35
C SER A 382 6.82 0.18 7.14
N GLY A 383 6.93 -0.90 6.36
CA GLY A 383 6.02 -1.22 5.27
C GLY A 383 4.59 -1.41 5.77
N THR A 384 4.40 -2.13 6.89
CA THR A 384 3.08 -2.29 7.53
C THR A 384 2.44 -0.93 7.86
N ALA A 385 3.18 -0.01 8.50
CA ALA A 385 2.68 1.32 8.82
C ALA A 385 2.40 2.16 7.56
N MET A 386 3.18 2.01 6.49
CA MET A 386 2.93 2.68 5.20
C MET A 386 1.66 2.17 4.50
N PHE A 387 1.41 0.85 4.51
CA PHE A 387 0.16 0.27 4.01
C PHE A 387 -1.04 0.70 4.85
N THR A 388 -0.87 0.73 6.18
CA THR A 388 -1.88 1.21 7.13
C THR A 388 -2.26 2.66 6.83
N TYR A 389 -1.28 3.56 6.68
CA TYR A 389 -1.51 4.95 6.28
C TYR A 389 -2.29 5.05 4.96
N ALA A 390 -1.82 4.35 3.93
CA ALA A 390 -2.43 4.37 2.62
C ALA A 390 -3.90 3.89 2.65
N MET A 391 -4.22 2.87 3.45
CA MET A 391 -5.59 2.40 3.66
C MET A 391 -6.45 3.39 4.47
N ILE A 392 -5.91 4.02 5.52
CA ILE A 392 -6.62 5.07 6.27
C ILE A 392 -7.02 6.21 5.33
N VAL A 393 -6.07 6.73 4.53
CA VAL A 393 -6.35 7.81 3.57
C VAL A 393 -7.43 7.37 2.58
N GLY A 394 -7.32 6.17 2.00
CA GLY A 394 -8.31 5.66 1.05
C GLY A 394 -9.72 5.54 1.61
N VAL A 395 -9.87 5.04 2.85
CA VAL A 395 -11.17 4.98 3.53
C VAL A 395 -11.72 6.38 3.78
N ARG A 396 -10.88 7.31 4.25
CA ARG A 396 -11.29 8.67 4.60
C ARG A 396 -11.62 9.56 3.41
N LYS A 397 -10.99 9.33 2.26
CA LYS A 397 -11.32 10.01 0.98
C LYS A 397 -12.42 9.27 0.18
N GLY A 398 -12.96 8.16 0.69
CA GLY A 398 -14.00 7.37 0.02
C GLY A 398 -13.53 6.57 -1.20
N TRP A 399 -12.21 6.40 -1.38
CA TRP A 399 -11.64 5.57 -2.46
C TRP A 399 -11.71 4.08 -2.15
N LEU A 400 -11.76 3.72 -0.85
CA LEU A 400 -11.81 2.34 -0.36
C LEU A 400 -13.08 2.11 0.48
N ASP A 401 -13.61 0.89 0.45
CA ASP A 401 -14.73 0.50 1.32
C ASP A 401 -14.35 0.62 2.82
N LYS A 402 -15.23 1.28 3.58
CA LYS A 402 -15.01 1.57 5.00
C LYS A 402 -14.97 0.31 5.86
N LYS A 403 -15.79 -0.71 5.60
CA LYS A 403 -15.84 -1.92 6.44
C LYS A 403 -14.58 -2.77 6.24
N THR A 404 -14.26 -3.05 4.99
CA THR A 404 -13.16 -3.92 4.56
C THR A 404 -11.82 -3.31 4.92
N TYR A 405 -11.53 -2.10 4.40
CA TYR A 405 -10.22 -1.49 4.56
C TYR A 405 -10.08 -0.73 5.88
N GLY A 406 -11.18 -0.27 6.48
CA GLY A 406 -11.16 0.31 7.83
C GLY A 406 -10.76 -0.72 8.88
N ALA A 407 -11.30 -1.93 8.83
CA ALA A 407 -10.88 -3.01 9.74
C ALA A 407 -9.44 -3.47 9.47
N ALA A 408 -9.02 -3.62 8.21
CA ALA A 408 -7.65 -3.97 7.86
C ALA A 408 -6.65 -2.94 8.44
N ALA A 409 -6.92 -1.64 8.24
CA ALA A 409 -6.11 -0.56 8.79
C ALA A 409 -6.15 -0.48 10.32
N ARG A 410 -7.33 -0.64 10.94
CA ARG A 410 -7.49 -0.65 12.41
C ARG A 410 -6.71 -1.79 13.05
N LYS A 411 -6.83 -2.99 12.50
CA LYS A 411 -6.12 -4.20 12.95
C LYS A 411 -4.61 -4.00 12.86
N ALA A 412 -4.13 -3.48 11.73
CA ALA A 412 -2.72 -3.14 11.54
C ALA A 412 -2.22 -2.09 12.54
N TRP A 413 -2.99 -1.00 12.75
CA TRP A 413 -2.69 0.01 13.75
C TRP A 413 -2.53 -0.59 15.14
N LEU A 414 -3.52 -1.35 15.63
CA LEU A 414 -3.48 -2.00 16.94
C LEU A 414 -2.27 -2.94 17.08
N SER A 415 -1.93 -3.67 16.03
CA SER A 415 -0.79 -4.57 15.99
C SER A 415 0.55 -3.84 16.08
N LEU A 416 0.72 -2.78 15.28
CA LEU A 416 1.92 -1.92 15.26
C LEU A 416 2.25 -1.35 16.65
N LEU A 417 1.25 -1.08 17.50
CA LEU A 417 1.48 -0.59 18.85
C LEU A 417 2.24 -1.59 19.74
N THR A 418 2.10 -2.89 19.50
CA THR A 418 2.86 -3.95 20.22
C THR A 418 4.35 -3.95 19.86
N TYR A 419 4.71 -3.30 18.75
CA TYR A 419 6.09 -3.10 18.32
C TYR A 419 6.73 -1.83 18.91
N ILE A 420 5.97 -0.99 19.62
CA ILE A 420 6.51 0.19 20.32
C ILE A 420 7.12 -0.26 21.66
N ASN A 421 8.37 0.11 21.93
CA ASN A 421 9.02 -0.15 23.22
C ASN A 421 8.73 0.94 24.27
N SER A 422 9.24 0.78 25.50
CA SER A 422 9.10 1.75 26.61
C SER A 422 9.57 3.17 26.28
N ASP A 423 10.54 3.30 25.37
CA ASP A 423 11.14 4.57 24.96
C ASP A 423 10.40 5.18 23.76
N ASN A 424 9.31 4.56 23.32
CA ASN A 424 8.54 4.90 22.12
C ASN A 424 9.31 4.71 20.80
N ASN A 425 10.31 3.82 20.80
CA ASN A 425 11.00 3.35 19.59
C ASN A 425 10.21 2.18 18.96
N ILE A 426 10.04 2.20 17.64
CA ILE A 426 9.46 1.09 16.88
C ILE A 426 10.52 -0.01 16.71
N LYS A 427 10.20 -1.26 17.05
CA LYS A 427 11.00 -2.48 16.79
C LYS A 427 10.78 -2.99 15.36
N ASP A 428 11.59 -3.98 14.94
CA ASP A 428 11.43 -4.72 13.67
C ASP A 428 11.29 -3.83 12.42
N VAL A 429 11.99 -2.69 12.43
CA VAL A 429 12.14 -1.82 11.26
C VAL A 429 13.28 -2.35 10.40
N CYS A 430 13.03 -2.66 9.13
CA CYS A 430 14.11 -3.05 8.21
C CYS A 430 15.14 -1.92 8.08
N GLU A 431 16.43 -2.20 8.24
CA GLU A 431 17.49 -1.20 7.97
C GLU A 431 17.43 -0.64 6.52
N GLY A 432 18.07 0.51 6.27
CA GLY A 432 18.16 1.09 4.91
C GLY A 432 18.64 0.05 3.88
N THR A 433 17.89 -0.15 2.80
CA THR A 433 18.04 -1.32 1.92
C THR A 433 18.14 -0.88 0.47
N ASN A 434 19.01 -1.54 -0.30
CA ASN A 434 19.36 -1.22 -1.67
C ASN A 434 18.79 -2.31 -2.61
N ALA A 435 18.72 -2.07 -3.92
CA ALA A 435 18.21 -3.04 -4.87
C ALA A 435 19.27 -4.11 -5.21
N GLN A 436 19.12 -5.32 -4.65
CA GLN A 436 19.93 -6.49 -5.04
C GLN A 436 19.05 -7.63 -5.54
N ASN A 437 19.43 -8.27 -6.64
CA ASN A 437 18.74 -9.47 -7.14
C ASN A 437 19.22 -10.73 -6.40
N ASN A 438 18.95 -10.78 -5.10
CA ASN A 438 19.31 -11.88 -4.20
C ASN A 438 18.23 -12.03 -3.13
N TYR A 439 17.65 -13.22 -2.98
CA TYR A 439 16.60 -13.48 -1.99
C TYR A 439 17.13 -13.29 -0.57
N GLN A 440 18.27 -13.92 -0.27
CA GLN A 440 18.88 -13.93 1.06
C GLN A 440 19.21 -12.51 1.54
N TYR A 441 19.56 -11.61 0.62
CA TYR A 441 19.78 -10.20 0.93
C TYR A 441 18.57 -9.54 1.62
N TYR A 442 17.33 -9.85 1.21
CA TYR A 442 16.14 -9.32 1.87
C TYR A 442 15.82 -10.03 3.19
N VAL A 443 16.11 -11.33 3.28
CA VAL A 443 15.95 -12.14 4.50
C VAL A 443 16.82 -11.58 5.63
N ASP A 444 18.09 -11.29 5.32
CA ASP A 444 19.14 -10.93 6.27
C ASP A 444 19.18 -9.43 6.64
N ARG A 445 18.28 -8.58 6.13
CA ARG A 445 18.25 -7.16 6.53
C ARG A 445 17.99 -7.06 8.04
N LYS A 446 18.84 -6.31 8.73
CA LYS A 446 18.74 -6.08 10.18
C LYS A 446 17.39 -5.46 10.54
N ARG A 447 16.92 -5.86 11.72
CA ARG A 447 15.69 -5.42 12.36
C ARG A 447 16.03 -4.37 13.41
N ASN A 448 16.15 -3.13 12.95
CA ASN A 448 16.52 -2.00 13.80
C ASN A 448 15.37 -1.65 14.75
N THR A 449 15.73 -1.12 15.93
CA THR A 449 14.78 -0.51 16.86
C THR A 449 15.03 1.00 16.91
N GLY A 450 13.99 1.81 16.79
CA GLY A 450 14.08 3.27 16.78
C GLY A 450 14.51 3.88 15.44
N ASP A 451 14.55 3.08 14.38
CA ASP A 451 14.86 3.55 13.03
C ASP A 451 13.67 4.34 12.45
N LEU A 452 13.96 5.55 11.96
CA LEU A 452 12.95 6.53 11.54
C LEU A 452 12.15 6.10 10.31
N HIS A 453 12.60 5.09 9.55
CA HIS A 453 11.77 4.48 8.50
C HIS A 453 10.46 3.91 9.07
N GLY A 454 10.44 3.47 10.34
CA GLY A 454 9.22 3.05 11.06
C GLY A 454 8.52 4.19 11.80
N GLN A 455 9.29 5.14 12.36
CA GLN A 455 8.72 6.27 13.12
C GLN A 455 7.86 7.20 12.24
N ALA A 456 8.31 7.50 11.02
CA ALA A 456 7.60 8.39 10.09
C ALA A 456 6.18 7.88 9.72
N PRO A 457 5.99 6.65 9.20
CA PRO A 457 4.66 6.17 8.84
C PRO A 457 3.74 5.93 10.04
N MET A 458 4.28 5.66 11.24
CA MET A 458 3.47 5.63 12.46
C MET A 458 2.91 7.02 12.82
N LEU A 459 3.69 8.09 12.65
CA LEU A 459 3.20 9.45 12.77
C LEU A 459 2.22 9.83 11.66
N TRP A 460 2.41 9.33 10.43
CA TRP A 460 1.45 9.53 9.34
C TRP A 460 0.12 8.84 9.64
N CYS A 461 0.11 7.61 10.16
CA CYS A 461 -1.10 6.94 10.63
C CYS A 461 -1.81 7.76 11.71
N ALA A 462 -1.08 8.23 12.72
CA ALA A 462 -1.65 9.08 13.77
C ALA A 462 -2.25 10.39 13.21
N TYR A 463 -1.55 11.05 12.29
CA TYR A 463 -2.05 12.22 11.56
C TYR A 463 -3.35 11.90 10.81
N ALA A 464 -3.39 10.82 10.03
CA ALA A 464 -4.54 10.48 9.20
C ALA A 464 -5.76 10.03 10.02
N LEU A 465 -5.55 9.40 11.17
CA LEU A 465 -6.63 9.05 12.10
C LEU A 465 -7.15 10.29 12.86
N CYS A 466 -6.27 11.21 13.28
CA CYS A 466 -6.65 12.42 14.02
C CYS A 466 -7.19 13.58 13.17
N SER A 467 -7.03 13.55 11.84
CA SER A 467 -7.54 14.62 10.96
C SER A 467 -9.07 14.61 10.85
N ASP A 468 -9.63 15.67 10.27
CA ASP A 468 -10.99 15.66 9.71
C ASP A 468 -10.90 15.34 8.20
N SER A 469 -11.95 14.84 7.57
CA SER A 469 -11.89 14.41 6.15
C SER A 469 -11.70 15.58 5.15
N ASP A 470 -12.00 16.81 5.58
CA ASP A 470 -11.73 18.05 4.84
C ASP A 470 -10.27 18.54 5.02
N ASN A 471 -9.63 18.15 6.12
CA ASN A 471 -8.23 18.49 6.47
C ASN A 471 -7.23 17.40 6.02
N LEU A 472 -7.75 16.26 5.53
CA LEU A 472 -6.98 15.17 4.93
C LEU A 472 -6.92 15.35 3.42
#